data_AF-A0A1Q6JU95-F1
#
_entry.id   AF-A0A1Q6JU95-F1
#
_cell.length_a   1.000
_cell.length_b   1.000
_cell.length_c   1.000
_cell.angle_alpha   90.00
_cell.angle_beta   90.00
_cell.angle_gamma   90.00
#
_symmetry.space_group_name_H-M   'P 1'
#
loop_
_entity.id
_entity.type
_entity.pdbx_description
1 polymer ?
#
loop_
_entity_poly.entity_id
_entity_poly.type
_entity_poly.pdbx_seq_one_letter_code
_entity_poly.pdbx_strand_id
1 'polypeptide(L)'
;MRFMLSEDDEEMREYILDTFQKGLQEIRKKRGIKEDTLEEEKYMVNRKGVIWSMKLQVDDLLYDLEDEKSDFCFSEQEHNDIKELLEKLSSRLEEIDNTLENIFEQIILQKYT
;
A
#
# COMPACT_ATOMS: atom_id res chain seq x y z
N MET A 1 4.82 18.90 -8.27
CA MET A 1 4.41 19.02 -6.85
C MET A 1 4.82 17.74 -6.17
N ARG A 2 5.64 17.78 -5.11
CA ARG A 2 5.98 16.60 -4.30
C ARG A 2 4.96 16.63 -3.16
N PHE A 3 4.01 15.71 -3.14
CA PHE A 3 3.08 15.60 -2.01
C PHE A 3 3.92 15.24 -0.78
N MET A 4 4.00 16.15 0.20
CA MET A 4 4.57 15.87 1.51
C MET A 4 3.45 15.28 2.36
N LEU A 5 3.74 14.15 3.02
CA LEU A 5 2.83 13.54 3.99
C LEU A 5 2.72 14.45 5.22
N SER A 6 1.58 14.41 5.90
CA SER A 6 1.47 15.05 7.22
C SER A 6 2.34 14.32 8.26
N GLU A 7 2.64 14.95 9.39
CA GLU A 7 3.38 14.28 10.49
C GLU A 7 2.63 13.03 10.97
N ASP A 8 1.30 13.09 11.05
CA ASP A 8 0.44 11.96 11.43
C ASP A 8 0.52 10.81 10.41
N ASP A 9 0.58 11.13 9.11
CA ASP A 9 0.75 10.12 8.05
C ASP A 9 2.14 9.49 8.07
N GLU A 10 3.18 10.26 8.41
CA GLU A 10 4.54 9.73 8.55
C GLU A 10 4.65 8.74 9.72
N GLU A 11 4.08 9.08 10.88
CA GLU A 11 4.04 8.18 12.04
C GLU A 11 3.24 6.90 11.73
N MET A 12 2.08 7.04 11.09
CA MET A 12 1.26 5.89 10.67
C MET A 12 2.00 5.01 9.67
N ARG A 13 2.72 5.62 8.72
CA ARG A 13 3.55 4.88 7.76
C ARG A 13 4.64 4.08 8.46
N GLU A 14 5.35 4.68 9.40
CA GLU A 14 6.41 3.99 10.16
C GLU A 14 5.85 2.78 10.91
N TYR A 15 4.71 2.95 11.60
CA TYR A 15 4.03 1.87 12.31
C TYR A 15 3.63 0.70 11.39
N ILE A 16 3.06 1.01 10.22
CA ILE A 16 2.63 0.01 9.23
C ILE A 16 3.84 -0.76 8.68
N LEU A 17 4.93 -0.05 8.36
CA LEU A 17 6.14 -0.66 7.82
C LEU A 17 6.85 -1.54 8.85
N ASP A 18 6.91 -1.11 10.12
CA ASP A 18 7.50 -1.91 11.21
C ASP A 18 6.68 -3.19 11.46
N THR A 19 5.35 -3.09 11.48
CA THR A 19 4.46 -4.24 11.66
C THR A 19 4.62 -5.24 10.51
N PHE A 20 4.63 -4.74 9.28
CA PHE A 20 4.84 -5.58 8.10
C PHE A 20 6.23 -6.23 8.11
N GLN A 21 7.28 -5.48 8.45
CA GLN A 21 8.65 -6.02 8.57
C GLN A 21 8.73 -7.14 9.60
N LYS A 22 8.05 -7.00 10.75
CA LYS A 22 7.95 -8.07 11.76
C LYS A 22 7.25 -9.31 11.20
N GLY A 23 6.17 -9.14 10.43
CA GLY A 23 5.48 -10.23 9.73
C GLY A 23 6.41 -11.02 8.81
N LEU A 24 7.21 -10.33 7.98
CA LEU A 24 8.18 -11.00 7.10
C LEU A 24 9.25 -11.77 7.88
N GLN A 25 9.76 -11.20 8.98
CA GLN A 25 10.74 -11.87 9.84
C GLN A 25 10.17 -13.14 10.47
N GLU A 26 8.88 -13.16 10.84
CA GLU A 26 8.21 -14.35 11.33
C GLU A 26 8.09 -15.44 10.28
N ILE A 27 7.71 -15.08 9.05
CA ILE A 27 7.67 -16.01 7.90
C ILE A 27 9.04 -16.65 7.71
N ARG A 28 10.10 -15.84 7.67
CA ARG A 28 11.48 -16.34 7.54
C ARG A 28 11.86 -17.30 8.67
N LYS A 29 11.58 -16.92 9.92
CA LYS A 29 11.86 -17.76 11.11
C LYS A 29 11.13 -19.10 11.03
N LYS A 30 9.83 -19.08 10.66
CA LYS A 30 9.02 -20.30 10.47
C LYS A 30 9.59 -21.23 9.41
N ARG A 31 10.24 -20.67 8.36
CA ARG A 31 10.86 -21.42 7.26
C ARG A 31 12.32 -21.80 7.52
N GLY A 32 12.92 -21.41 8.64
CA GLY A 32 14.29 -21.79 9.01
C GLY A 32 15.39 -21.15 8.16
N ILE A 33 15.12 -20.00 7.53
CA ILE A 33 16.02 -19.37 6.58
C ILE A 33 16.94 -18.37 7.28
N LYS A 34 18.23 -18.40 6.93
CA LYS A 34 19.28 -17.54 7.49
C LYS A 34 19.24 -16.12 6.92
N GLU A 35 20.04 -15.23 7.51
CA GLU A 35 20.05 -13.77 7.29
C GLU A 35 20.25 -13.30 5.84
N ASP A 36 20.65 -14.17 4.91
CA ASP A 36 20.85 -13.89 3.48
C ASP A 36 19.57 -13.46 2.72
N THR A 37 18.44 -13.31 3.42
CA THR A 37 17.12 -12.84 2.93
C THR A 37 16.83 -11.36 3.26
N LEU A 38 17.81 -10.64 3.81
CA LEU A 38 17.70 -9.23 4.15
C LEU A 38 17.34 -8.34 2.94
N GLU A 39 17.70 -8.74 1.72
CA GLU A 39 17.41 -7.96 0.51
C GLU A 39 15.95 -8.10 0.07
N GLU A 40 15.41 -9.32 0.07
CA GLU A 40 13.99 -9.57 -0.25
C GLU A 40 13.06 -8.94 0.79
N GLU A 41 13.40 -9.03 2.08
CA GLU A 41 12.65 -8.36 3.13
C GLU A 41 12.61 -6.84 2.92
N LYS A 42 13.78 -6.22 2.69
CA LYS A 42 13.87 -4.77 2.40
C LYS A 42 13.09 -4.40 1.14
N TYR A 43 13.17 -5.24 0.11
CA TYR A 43 12.42 -5.04 -1.12
C TYR A 43 10.92 -5.03 -0.85
N MET A 44 10.40 -6.02 -0.13
CA MET A 44 8.98 -6.13 0.19
C MET A 44 8.49 -5.00 1.10
N VAL A 45 9.26 -4.61 2.12
CA VAL A 45 8.94 -3.46 2.98
C VAL A 45 8.88 -2.16 2.16
N ASN A 46 9.81 -1.97 1.23
CA ASN A 46 9.74 -0.81 0.33
C ASN A 46 8.48 -0.85 -0.55
N ARG A 47 8.10 -2.02 -1.08
CA ARG A 47 6.85 -2.17 -1.86
C ARG A 47 5.61 -1.87 -1.03
N LYS A 48 5.53 -2.34 0.22
CA LYS A 48 4.47 -1.99 1.17
C LYS A 48 4.34 -0.48 1.30
N GLY A 49 5.45 0.22 1.50
CA GLY A 49 5.46 1.68 1.63
C GLY A 49 4.98 2.42 0.38
N VAL A 50 5.36 1.95 -0.80
CA VAL A 50 4.91 2.55 -2.08
C VAL A 50 3.41 2.33 -2.28
N ILE A 51 2.92 1.09 -2.11
CA ILE A 51 1.50 0.74 -2.29
C ILE A 51 0.63 1.53 -1.31
N TRP A 52 1.06 1.59 -0.05
CA TRP A 52 0.35 2.37 0.96
C TRP A 52 0.29 3.87 0.63
N SER A 53 1.41 4.45 0.15
CA SER A 53 1.44 5.86 -0.27
C SER A 53 0.52 6.11 -1.46
N MET A 54 0.44 5.17 -2.41
CA MET A 54 -0.50 5.25 -3.53
C MET A 54 -1.95 5.17 -3.06
N LYS A 55 -2.24 4.31 -2.06
CA LYS A 55 -3.58 4.18 -1.49
C LYS A 55 -4.03 5.50 -0.86
N LEU A 56 -3.19 6.11 -0.02
CA LEU A 56 -3.48 7.43 0.57
C LEU A 56 -3.79 8.48 -0.50
N GLN A 57 -2.98 8.56 -1.56
CA GLN A 57 -3.23 9.52 -2.64
C GLN A 57 -4.56 9.30 -3.35
N VAL A 58 -4.99 8.04 -3.50
CA VAL A 58 -6.29 7.74 -4.10
C VAL A 58 -7.43 8.09 -3.14
N ASP A 59 -7.26 7.79 -1.85
CA ASP A 59 -8.25 8.08 -0.83
C ASP A 59 -8.43 9.60 -0.64
N ASP A 60 -7.34 10.39 -0.72
CA ASP A 60 -7.38 11.86 -0.72
C ASP A 60 -8.17 12.40 -1.93
N LEU A 61 -7.95 11.85 -3.13
CA LEU A 61 -8.71 12.25 -4.32
C LEU A 61 -10.19 11.91 -4.20
N LEU A 62 -10.53 10.78 -3.57
CA LEU A 62 -11.92 10.43 -3.28
C LEU A 62 -12.55 11.41 -2.28
N TYR A 63 -11.81 11.79 -1.23
CA TYR A 63 -12.26 12.79 -0.26
C TYR A 63 -12.52 14.15 -0.94
N ASP A 64 -11.61 14.61 -1.78
CA ASP A 64 -11.75 15.88 -2.53
C ASP A 64 -12.96 15.87 -3.47
N LEU A 65 -13.29 14.72 -4.07
CA LEU A 65 -14.50 14.57 -4.89
C LEU A 65 -15.78 14.61 -4.05
N GLU A 66 -15.75 14.08 -2.83
CA GLU A 66 -16.90 14.08 -1.93
C GLU A 66 -17.12 15.42 -1.21
N ASP A 67 -16.13 16.32 -1.19
CA ASP A 67 -16.29 17.66 -0.63
C ASP A 67 -17.27 18.48 -1.49
N GLU A 68 -18.42 18.81 -0.87
CA GLU A 68 -19.51 19.61 -1.43
C GLU A 68 -19.08 21.00 -1.92
N LYS A 69 -17.87 21.46 -1.54
CA LYS A 69 -17.28 22.74 -1.98
C LYS A 69 -16.40 22.65 -3.21
N SER A 70 -16.19 21.46 -3.78
CA SER A 70 -15.46 21.34 -5.03
C SER A 70 -16.28 21.98 -6.17
N ASP A 71 -15.74 23.03 -6.78
CA ASP A 71 -16.36 23.72 -7.92
C ASP A 71 -16.47 22.74 -9.10
N PHE A 72 -17.62 22.08 -9.26
CA PHE A 72 -17.83 21.08 -10.31
C PHE A 72 -17.89 21.75 -11.69
N CYS A 73 -16.75 21.72 -12.38
CA CYS A 73 -16.66 22.00 -13.82
C CYS A 73 -17.12 20.81 -14.70
N PHE A 74 -17.46 19.69 -14.08
CA PHE A 74 -17.93 18.46 -14.70
C PHE A 74 -19.42 18.22 -14.40
N SER A 75 -20.08 17.47 -15.28
CA SER A 75 -21.44 16.97 -15.05
C SER A 75 -21.46 15.89 -13.96
N GLU A 76 -22.64 15.63 -13.40
CA GLU A 76 -22.87 14.57 -12.40
C GLU A 76 -22.42 13.19 -12.92
N GLN A 77 -22.64 12.90 -14.21
CA GLN A 77 -22.20 11.64 -14.81
C GLN A 77 -20.67 11.54 -14.85
N GLU A 78 -19.98 12.58 -15.31
CA GLU A 78 -18.51 12.60 -15.36
C GLU A 78 -17.91 12.48 -13.95
N HIS A 79 -18.54 13.10 -12.96
CA HIS A 79 -18.15 12.97 -11.56
C HIS A 79 -18.26 11.51 -11.07
N ASN A 80 -19.41 10.87 -11.31
CA ASN A 80 -19.64 9.49 -10.93
C ASN A 80 -18.67 8.52 -11.63
N ASP A 81 -18.38 8.76 -12.92
CA ASP A 81 -17.43 7.94 -13.68
C ASP A 81 -16.01 8.02 -13.09
N ILE A 82 -15.56 9.23 -12.69
CA ILE A 82 -14.25 9.41 -12.03
C ILE A 82 -14.22 8.73 -10.66
N LYS A 83 -15.27 8.92 -9.86
CA LYS A 83 -15.39 8.30 -8.54
C LYS A 83 -15.30 6.78 -8.63
N GLU A 84 -16.06 6.15 -9.51
CA GLU A 84 -16.07 4.70 -9.69
C GLU A 84 -14.67 4.17 -10.10
N LEU A 85 -13.94 4.93 -10.93
CA LEU A 85 -12.56 4.57 -11.31
C LEU A 85 -11.60 4.61 -10.13
N LEU A 86 -11.69 5.64 -9.30
CA LEU A 86 -10.83 5.78 -8.12
C LEU A 86 -11.15 4.74 -7.04
N GLU A 87 -12.42 4.45 -6.78
CA GLU A 87 -12.85 3.38 -5.86
C GLU A 87 -12.30 2.01 -6.31
N LYS A 88 -12.40 1.69 -7.61
CA LYS A 88 -11.81 0.47 -8.18
C LYS A 88 -10.29 0.43 -8.02
N LEU A 89 -9.61 1.56 -8.15
CA LEU A 89 -8.16 1.64 -7.95
C LEU A 89 -7.78 1.44 -6.47
N SER A 90 -8.48 2.08 -5.53
CA SER A 90 -8.24 1.93 -4.09
C SER A 90 -8.45 0.47 -3.66
N SER A 91 -9.54 -0.15 -4.09
CA SER A 91 -9.81 -1.57 -3.85
C SER A 91 -8.70 -2.49 -4.38
N ARG A 92 -8.20 -2.25 -5.60
CA ARG A 92 -7.07 -3.02 -6.15
C ARG A 92 -5.78 -2.83 -5.37
N LEU A 93 -5.47 -1.61 -4.94
CA LEU A 93 -4.28 -1.34 -4.12
C LEU A 93 -4.37 -2.06 -2.78
N GLU A 94 -5.55 -2.11 -2.16
CA GLU A 94 -5.81 -2.86 -0.94
C GLU A 94 -5.66 -4.39 -1.14
N GLU A 95 -6.16 -4.95 -2.24
CA GLU A 95 -5.93 -6.36 -2.58
C GLU A 95 -4.44 -6.68 -2.74
N ILE A 96 -3.68 -5.82 -3.43
CA ILE A 96 -2.24 -5.98 -3.56
C ILE A 96 -1.59 -5.92 -2.18
N ASP A 97 -1.94 -4.92 -1.37
CA ASP A 97 -1.41 -4.70 -0.02
C ASP A 97 -1.59 -5.93 0.89
N ASN A 98 -2.79 -6.51 0.88
CA ASN A 98 -3.16 -7.68 1.68
C ASN A 98 -2.48 -8.98 1.21
N THR A 99 -1.96 -9.03 -0.02
CA THR A 99 -1.33 -10.24 -0.58
C THR A 99 0.20 -10.22 -0.49
N LEU A 100 0.83 -9.11 -0.09
CA LEU A 100 2.28 -8.97 -0.07
C LEU A 100 2.99 -10.01 0.82
N GLU A 101 2.48 -10.32 2.01
CA GLU A 101 3.09 -11.35 2.88
C GLU A 101 3.05 -12.73 2.24
N ASN A 102 1.92 -13.09 1.63
CA ASN A 102 1.75 -14.36 0.91
C ASN A 102 2.71 -14.44 -0.28
N ILE A 103 2.88 -13.35 -1.03
CA ILE A 103 3.83 -13.27 -2.14
C ILE A 103 5.27 -13.46 -1.62
N PHE A 104 5.63 -12.80 -0.52
CA PHE A 104 6.94 -12.99 0.09
C PHE A 104 7.17 -14.46 0.49
N GLU A 105 6.20 -15.08 1.16
CA GLU A 105 6.29 -16.48 1.54
C GLU A 105 6.48 -17.40 0.32
N GLN A 106 5.79 -17.14 -0.79
CA GLN A 106 5.96 -17.91 -2.03
C GLN A 106 7.35 -17.73 -2.65
N ILE A 107 7.88 -16.51 -2.70
CA ILE A 107 9.24 -16.22 -3.20
C ILE A 107 10.26 -17.03 -2.39
N ILE A 108 10.10 -16.99 -1.07
CA ILE A 108 10.95 -17.69 -0.14
C ILE A 108 10.87 -19.22 -0.35
N LEU A 109 9.67 -19.77 -0.50
CA LEU A 109 9.48 -21.20 -0.76
C LEU A 109 10.13 -21.63 -2.08
N GLN A 110 10.02 -20.82 -3.15
CA GLN A 110 10.59 -21.15 -4.45
C GLN A 110 12.12 -21.10 -4.48
N LYS A 111 12.73 -20.21 -3.69
CA LYS A 111 14.18 -19.95 -3.74
C LYS A 111 14.98 -20.83 -2.77
N TYR A 112 14.38 -21.24 -1.66
CA TYR A 112 15.09 -21.89 -0.55
C TYR A 112 14.57 -23.29 -0.20
N THR A 113 13.62 -23.83 -0.97
CA THR A 113 13.15 -25.22 -0.87
C THR A 113 13.52 -25.99 -2.14
#